data_AF-A0A2D4G661-F1
#
_entry.id   AF-A0A2D4G661-F1
#
_cell.length_a   1.000
_cell.length_b   1.000
_cell.length_c   1.000
_cell.angle_alpha   90.00
_cell.angle_beta   90.00
_cell.angle_gamma   90.00
#
_symmetry.space_group_name_H-M   'P 1'
#
loop_
_entity.id
_entity.type
_entity.pdbx_description
1 polymer ?
#
loop_
_entity_poly.entity_id
_entity_poly.type
_entity_poly.pdbx_seq_one_letter_code
_entity_poly.pdbx_strand_id
1 'polypeptide(L)'
;VEGFNCERCKPGFFNLDSDNPRGCIPCFCFGHSSVCSNAIGYSTYKITSTFQTGKENWHAEQRDGSEISIRWIPETQEISIISDTPFPIYFSAPGKFLGNQILSYGQNLSFSFRVDKRDTRLSAEDIILEGAGLRVSVPLIAQGNSYPSENTLKYSFRLHEATDYPW
;
A
#
# COMPACT_ATOMS: atom_id res chain seq x y z
N VAL A 1 -13.19 -3.14 -20.54
CA VAL A 1 -14.38 -4.04 -20.61
C VAL A 1 -15.07 -3.91 -21.95
N GLU A 2 -15.78 -4.94 -22.38
CA GLU A 2 -16.59 -4.99 -23.61
C GLU A 2 -17.82 -5.90 -23.41
N GLY A 3 -18.70 -5.99 -24.42
CA GLY A 3 -20.00 -6.67 -24.29
C GLY A 3 -21.15 -5.66 -24.14
N PHE A 4 -22.38 -6.12 -24.37
CA PHE A 4 -23.57 -5.24 -24.31
C PHE A 4 -23.81 -4.72 -22.89
N ASN A 5 -23.48 -5.53 -21.89
CA ASN A 5 -23.59 -5.22 -20.47
C ASN A 5 -22.22 -5.06 -19.80
N CYS A 6 -21.15 -4.83 -20.58
CA CYS A 6 -19.77 -4.73 -20.08
C CYS A 6 -19.32 -5.99 -19.30
N GLU A 7 -19.84 -7.15 -19.67
CA GLU A 7 -19.73 -8.41 -18.93
C GLU A 7 -18.41 -9.17 -19.14
N ARG A 8 -17.54 -8.68 -20.04
CA ARG A 8 -16.29 -9.36 -20.40
C ARG A 8 -15.11 -8.41 -20.52
N CYS A 9 -13.93 -8.95 -20.29
CA CYS A 9 -12.67 -8.23 -20.53
C CYS A 9 -12.38 -8.14 -22.03
N LYS A 10 -11.80 -7.01 -22.44
CA LYS A 10 -11.23 -6.88 -23.78
C LYS A 10 -10.05 -7.85 -23.95
N PRO A 11 -9.73 -8.31 -25.17
CA PRO A 11 -8.51 -9.07 -25.43
C PRO A 11 -7.27 -8.37 -24.83
N GLY A 12 -6.36 -9.15 -24.24
CA GLY A 12 -5.22 -8.60 -23.50
C GLY A 12 -5.51 -8.26 -22.03
N PHE A 13 -6.72 -8.49 -21.53
CA PHE A 13 -7.10 -8.25 -20.15
C PHE A 13 -7.84 -9.45 -19.54
N PHE A 14 -7.74 -9.61 -18.23
CA PHE A 14 -8.39 -10.67 -17.45
C PHE A 14 -8.93 -10.12 -16.13
N ASN A 15 -9.61 -10.98 -15.35
CA ASN A 15 -10.14 -10.68 -14.03
C ASN A 15 -11.05 -9.44 -13.98
N LEU A 16 -12.26 -9.55 -14.53
CA LEU A 16 -13.29 -8.51 -14.40
C LEU A 16 -13.71 -8.40 -12.92
N ASP A 17 -13.44 -7.26 -12.31
CA ASP A 17 -13.64 -6.98 -10.89
C ASP A 17 -14.35 -5.63 -10.72
N SER A 18 -15.43 -5.60 -9.94
CA SER A 18 -16.18 -4.38 -9.62
C SER A 18 -15.38 -3.39 -8.79
N ASP A 19 -14.42 -3.87 -8.00
CA ASP A 19 -13.54 -3.03 -7.17
C ASP A 19 -12.39 -2.42 -7.99
N ASN A 20 -12.23 -2.85 -9.25
CA ASN A 20 -11.28 -2.26 -10.20
C ASN A 20 -11.99 -1.19 -11.06
N PRO A 21 -11.63 0.10 -10.94
CA PRO A 21 -12.25 1.16 -11.75
C PRO A 21 -12.06 0.98 -13.25
N ARG A 22 -11.01 0.26 -13.69
CA ARG A 22 -10.77 -0.09 -15.10
C ARG A 22 -11.47 -1.39 -15.52
N GLY A 23 -12.17 -2.05 -14.59
CA GLY A 23 -12.86 -3.32 -14.72
C GLY A 23 -11.91 -4.51 -14.77
N CYS A 24 -10.96 -4.54 -15.71
CA CYS A 24 -10.05 -5.67 -15.91
C CYS A 24 -8.58 -5.31 -15.69
N ILE A 25 -7.76 -6.33 -15.45
CA ILE A 25 -6.31 -6.23 -15.26
C ILE A 25 -5.63 -6.64 -16.59
N PRO A 26 -4.61 -5.91 -17.07
CA PRO A 26 -3.89 -6.30 -18.28
C PRO A 26 -3.12 -7.61 -18.07
N CYS A 27 -3.01 -8.42 -19.13
CA CYS A 27 -2.21 -9.64 -19.12
C CYS A 27 -0.71 -9.31 -19.02
N PHE A 28 -0.03 -9.84 -18.00
CA PHE A 28 1.43 -9.73 -17.83
C PHE A 28 2.16 -10.97 -18.35
N CYS A 29 2.00 -11.27 -19.64
CA CYS A 29 2.64 -12.44 -20.27
C CYS A 29 4.02 -12.14 -20.87
N PHE A 30 4.64 -11.01 -20.51
CA PHE A 30 5.97 -10.59 -21.00
C PHE A 30 6.13 -10.65 -22.52
N GLY A 31 5.08 -10.27 -23.27
CA GLY A 31 5.10 -10.28 -24.73
C GLY A 31 4.94 -11.65 -25.40
N HIS A 32 4.83 -12.73 -24.63
CA HIS A 32 4.65 -14.08 -25.19
C HIS A 32 3.20 -14.41 -25.57
N SER A 33 2.23 -13.73 -24.96
CA SER A 33 0.80 -13.92 -25.24
C SER A 33 0.01 -12.66 -24.89
N SER A 34 -1.12 -12.47 -25.57
CA SER A 34 -2.17 -11.51 -25.18
C SER A 34 -3.43 -12.22 -24.66
N VAL A 35 -3.39 -13.54 -24.58
CA VAL A 35 -4.48 -14.39 -24.07
C VAL A 35 -4.05 -14.93 -22.72
N CYS A 36 -4.77 -14.53 -21.68
CA CYS A 36 -4.59 -14.99 -20.31
C CYS A 36 -5.95 -15.13 -19.61
N SER A 37 -6.01 -15.94 -18.55
CA SER A 37 -7.20 -16.15 -17.74
C SER A 37 -6.83 -16.32 -16.27
N ASN A 38 -7.84 -16.23 -15.40
CA ASN A 38 -7.67 -16.53 -13.98
C ASN A 38 -7.22 -17.98 -13.79
N ALA A 39 -6.19 -18.18 -12.97
CA ALA A 39 -5.75 -19.52 -12.59
C ALA A 39 -6.79 -20.17 -11.67
N ILE A 40 -7.17 -21.40 -11.97
CA ILE A 40 -8.14 -22.17 -11.16
C ILE A 40 -7.52 -22.43 -9.78
N GLY A 41 -8.28 -22.14 -8.72
CA GLY A 41 -7.85 -22.37 -7.33
C GLY A 41 -6.98 -21.26 -6.72
N TYR A 42 -6.73 -20.18 -7.47
CA TYR A 42 -6.04 -19.00 -6.95
C TYR A 42 -7.05 -17.87 -6.69
N SER A 43 -6.94 -17.25 -5.53
CA SER A 43 -7.76 -16.10 -5.13
C SER A 43 -6.87 -14.97 -4.62
N THR A 44 -7.45 -13.77 -4.53
CA THR A 44 -6.75 -12.62 -3.95
C THR A 44 -6.48 -12.87 -2.46
N TYR A 45 -5.21 -12.86 -2.06
CA TYR A 45 -4.80 -12.92 -0.66
C TYR A 45 -4.42 -11.53 -0.16
N LYS A 46 -5.00 -11.12 0.98
CA LYS A 46 -4.70 -9.84 1.61
C LYS A 46 -3.62 -10.04 2.68
N ILE A 47 -2.49 -9.36 2.50
CA ILE A 47 -1.47 -9.24 3.55
C ILE A 47 -1.93 -8.12 4.49
N THR A 48 -2.16 -8.45 5.76
CA THR A 48 -2.68 -7.50 6.74
C THR A 48 -1.89 -7.56 8.04
N SER A 49 -1.83 -6.43 8.73
CA SER A 49 -1.50 -6.38 10.16
C SER A 49 -2.69 -5.80 10.90
N THR A 50 -3.15 -6.49 11.93
CA THR A 50 -4.34 -6.09 12.70
C THR A 50 -3.98 -5.55 14.08
N PHE A 51 -2.75 -5.79 14.54
CA PHE A 51 -2.26 -5.45 15.87
C PHE A 51 -3.14 -5.99 17.00
N GLN A 52 -3.84 -7.11 16.73
CA GLN A 52 -4.58 -7.86 17.74
C GLN A 52 -3.65 -8.41 18.82
N THR A 53 -2.40 -8.71 18.47
CA THR A 53 -1.41 -9.23 19.40
C THR A 53 -0.06 -8.57 19.15
N GLY A 54 0.31 -7.66 20.04
CA GLY A 54 1.61 -7.00 20.01
C GLY A 54 1.83 -6.15 18.75
N LYS A 55 3.11 -5.92 18.48
CA LYS A 55 3.59 -5.09 17.37
C LYS A 55 3.63 -5.82 16.03
N GLU A 56 3.37 -7.12 15.99
CA GLU A 56 3.49 -7.96 14.78
C GLU A 56 4.83 -7.80 14.02
N ASN A 57 5.94 -7.60 14.74
CA ASN A 57 7.28 -7.33 14.19
C ASN A 57 7.42 -6.04 13.39
N TRP A 58 6.46 -5.12 13.48
CA TRP A 58 6.67 -3.75 13.06
C TRP A 58 7.70 -3.10 14.00
N HIS A 59 8.55 -2.28 13.41
CA HIS A 59 9.50 -1.44 14.12
C HIS A 59 9.47 -0.05 13.50
N ALA A 60 10.21 0.86 14.09
CA ALA A 60 10.39 2.18 13.54
C ALA A 60 11.86 2.51 13.39
N GLU A 61 12.19 3.26 12.36
CA GLU A 61 13.56 3.61 12.04
C GLU A 61 13.68 5.05 11.57
N GLN A 62 14.83 5.66 11.85
CA GLN A 62 15.22 6.92 11.22
C GLN A 62 15.94 6.63 9.89
N ARG A 63 16.20 7.70 9.11
CA ARG A 63 16.90 7.59 7.82
C ARG A 63 18.31 6.99 7.91
N ASP A 64 18.96 7.08 9.07
CA ASP A 64 20.28 6.48 9.30
C ASP A 64 20.22 4.99 9.69
N GLY A 65 19.02 4.40 9.73
CA GLY A 65 18.78 3.01 10.13
C GLY A 65 18.74 2.80 11.64
N SER A 66 18.80 3.86 12.45
CA SER A 66 18.64 3.74 13.90
C SER A 66 17.20 3.37 14.27
N GLU A 67 17.05 2.29 15.03
CA GLU A 67 15.74 1.79 15.45
C GLU A 67 15.18 2.60 16.63
N ILE A 68 13.88 2.91 16.56
CA ILE A 68 13.11 3.60 17.59
C ILE A 68 12.08 2.63 18.17
N SER A 69 12.00 2.60 19.50
CA SER A 69 11.00 1.80 20.20
C SER A 69 9.59 2.32 19.95
N ILE A 70 8.76 1.50 19.31
CA ILE A 70 7.33 1.77 19.16
C ILE A 70 6.54 1.27 20.37
N ARG A 71 5.38 1.87 20.65
CA ARG A 71 4.42 1.40 21.66
C ARG A 71 3.28 0.64 20.99
N TRP A 72 2.82 -0.46 21.59
CA TRP A 72 1.59 -1.13 21.21
C TRP A 72 0.46 -0.73 22.18
N ILE A 73 -0.73 -0.46 21.65
CA ILE A 73 -1.92 -0.05 22.40
C ILE A 73 -3.00 -1.12 22.17
N PRO A 74 -3.20 -2.04 23.12
CA PRO A 74 -4.14 -3.16 22.96
C PRO A 74 -5.59 -2.71 22.81
N GLU A 75 -5.98 -1.61 23.49
CA GLU A 75 -7.36 -1.13 23.55
C GLU A 75 -7.87 -0.69 22.18
N THR A 76 -6.99 -0.10 21.38
CA THR A 76 -7.30 0.36 20.02
C THR A 76 -6.71 -0.53 18.92
N GLN A 77 -5.91 -1.54 19.29
CA GLN A 77 -5.16 -2.39 18.36
C GLN A 77 -4.31 -1.56 17.40
N GLU A 78 -3.46 -0.70 17.98
CA GLU A 78 -2.63 0.24 17.22
C GLU A 78 -1.17 0.19 17.70
N ILE A 79 -0.27 0.62 16.82
CA ILE A 79 1.10 0.98 17.19
C ILE A 79 1.29 2.49 17.11
N SER A 80 2.10 3.05 18.00
CA SER A 80 2.36 4.47 18.04
C SER A 80 3.80 4.79 18.40
N ILE A 81 4.22 6.00 18.04
CA ILE A 81 5.52 6.57 18.36
C ILE A 81 5.27 7.94 18.95
N ILE A 82 6.05 8.28 19.97
CA ILE A 82 6.17 9.63 20.50
C ILE A 82 7.67 9.92 20.55
N SER A 83 8.09 10.97 19.85
CA SER A 83 9.50 11.37 19.81
C SER A 83 9.63 12.88 19.69
N ASP A 84 10.63 13.44 20.36
CA ASP A 84 10.98 14.85 20.28
C ASP A 84 12.04 15.13 19.19
N THR A 85 12.40 14.12 18.40
CA THR A 85 13.37 14.28 17.31
C THR A 85 12.81 15.16 16.20
N PRO A 86 13.61 16.08 15.64
CA PRO A 86 13.21 16.86 14.48
C PRO A 86 13.33 16.08 13.16
N PHE A 87 13.88 14.85 13.20
CA PHE A 87 14.12 14.02 12.02
C PHE A 87 12.93 13.09 11.72
N PRO A 88 12.67 12.76 10.43
CA PRO A 88 11.59 11.86 10.08
C PRO A 88 11.83 10.45 10.62
N ILE A 89 10.76 9.83 11.10
CA ILE A 89 10.72 8.46 11.59
C ILE A 89 9.74 7.68 10.72
N TYR A 90 10.14 6.50 10.29
CA TYR A 90 9.34 5.61 9.46
C TYR A 90 8.89 4.38 10.23
N PHE A 91 7.62 4.01 10.10
CA PHE A 91 7.19 2.67 10.47
C PHE A 91 7.61 1.68 9.38
N SER A 92 8.45 0.72 9.74
CA SER A 92 8.97 -0.26 8.81
C SER A 92 8.21 -1.58 8.92
N ALA A 93 7.69 -2.04 7.78
CA ALA A 93 6.79 -3.18 7.70
C ALA A 93 7.53 -4.52 7.87
N PRO A 94 6.90 -5.52 8.52
CA PRO A 94 7.53 -6.82 8.77
C PRO A 94 7.67 -7.66 7.50
N GLY A 95 8.46 -8.73 7.58
CA GLY A 95 8.82 -9.59 6.45
C GLY A 95 7.65 -10.16 5.62
N LYS A 96 6.43 -10.27 6.18
CA LYS A 96 5.24 -10.69 5.42
C LYS A 96 4.84 -9.74 4.28
N PHE A 97 5.29 -8.48 4.32
CA PHE A 97 5.11 -7.50 3.24
C PHE A 97 6.26 -7.47 2.24
N LEU A 98 7.33 -8.23 2.50
CA LEU A 98 8.53 -8.27 1.66
C LEU A 98 8.50 -9.46 0.70
N GLY A 99 9.53 -9.58 -0.13
CA GLY A 99 9.67 -10.68 -1.11
C GLY A 99 8.95 -10.39 -2.42
N ASN A 100 8.58 -11.45 -3.14
CA ASN A 100 7.88 -11.31 -4.43
C ASN A 100 6.40 -11.01 -4.20
N GLN A 101 6.04 -9.73 -4.32
CA GLN A 101 4.67 -9.21 -4.19
C GLN A 101 4.07 -8.82 -5.55
N ILE A 102 4.48 -9.47 -6.65
CA ILE A 102 3.99 -9.14 -8.00
C ILE A 102 2.46 -9.21 -8.12
N LEU A 103 1.82 -10.06 -7.32
CA LEU A 103 0.36 -10.21 -7.27
C LEU A 103 -0.37 -9.02 -6.62
N SER A 104 0.36 -8.14 -5.93
CA SER A 104 -0.18 -6.89 -5.39
C SER A 104 -0.25 -5.78 -6.44
N TYR A 105 0.35 -5.96 -7.61
CA TYR A 105 0.26 -4.97 -8.68
C TYR A 105 -1.20 -4.74 -9.08
N GLY A 106 -1.58 -3.47 -9.20
CA GLY A 106 -2.95 -3.03 -9.43
C GLY A 106 -3.87 -3.19 -8.23
N GLN A 107 -3.37 -3.51 -7.04
CA GLN A 107 -4.15 -3.54 -5.79
C GLN A 107 -3.90 -2.28 -4.96
N ASN A 108 -4.60 -2.14 -3.83
CA ASN A 108 -4.40 -1.01 -2.91
C ASN A 108 -3.52 -1.42 -1.73
N LEU A 109 -2.49 -0.63 -1.45
CA LEU A 109 -1.87 -0.54 -0.14
C LEU A 109 -2.71 0.42 0.71
N SER A 110 -3.20 -0.02 1.87
CA SER A 110 -4.03 0.83 2.73
C SER A 110 -3.67 0.66 4.20
N PHE A 111 -3.79 1.75 4.95
CA PHE A 111 -3.60 1.77 6.39
C PHE A 111 -4.43 2.89 7.02
N SER A 112 -4.69 2.77 8.32
CA SER A 112 -5.34 3.81 9.12
C SER A 112 -4.27 4.57 9.90
N PHE A 113 -4.30 5.89 9.86
CA PHE A 113 -3.26 6.73 10.45
C PHE A 113 -3.83 8.01 11.04
N ARG A 114 -3.19 8.50 12.11
CA ARG A 114 -3.43 9.81 12.73
C ARG A 114 -2.13 10.34 13.31
N VAL A 115 -2.04 11.66 13.40
CA VAL A 115 -0.90 12.38 13.99
C VAL A 115 -1.41 13.41 14.98
N ASP A 116 -0.56 13.81 15.93
CA ASP A 116 -0.83 14.99 16.74
C ASP A 116 -0.88 16.23 15.83
N LYS A 117 -1.72 17.23 16.16
CA LYS A 117 -1.88 18.45 15.35
C LYS A 117 -0.56 19.17 15.06
N ARG A 118 0.45 19.02 15.92
CA ARG A 118 1.78 19.62 15.76
C ARG A 118 2.66 18.92 14.72
N ASP A 119 2.29 17.72 14.28
CA ASP A 119 3.10 16.83 13.46
C ASP A 119 2.50 16.58 12.06
N THR A 120 1.79 17.57 11.53
CA THR A 120 1.12 17.51 10.20
C THR A 120 2.07 17.83 9.04
N ARG A 121 3.39 17.68 9.23
CA ARG A 121 4.40 17.99 8.20
C ARG A 121 4.39 16.91 7.13
N LEU A 122 4.07 17.30 5.91
CA LEU A 122 4.14 16.42 4.75
C LEU A 122 5.55 16.44 4.13
N SER A 123 5.98 15.29 3.63
CA SER A 123 7.19 15.14 2.82
C SER A 123 6.85 14.53 1.47
N ALA A 124 7.74 14.70 0.49
CA ALA A 124 7.64 13.92 -0.76
C ALA A 124 7.92 12.42 -0.53
N GLU A 125 8.48 12.06 0.63
CA GLU A 125 8.92 10.71 0.99
C GLU A 125 8.19 10.21 2.24
N ASP A 126 6.85 10.32 2.28
CA ASP A 126 6.04 9.84 3.41
C ASP A 126 5.78 8.33 3.33
N ILE A 127 5.48 7.84 2.13
CA ILE A 127 5.30 6.43 1.83
C ILE A 127 6.40 6.02 0.88
N ILE A 128 7.20 5.03 1.27
CA ILE A 128 8.38 4.59 0.54
C ILE A 128 8.22 3.09 0.26
N LEU A 129 8.46 2.68 -0.99
CA LEU A 129 8.59 1.28 -1.37
C LEU A 129 9.98 1.07 -1.97
N GLU A 130 10.71 0.09 -1.43
CA GLU A 130 12.06 -0.26 -1.84
C GLU A 130 12.14 -1.75 -2.18
N GLY A 131 12.78 -2.06 -3.30
CA GLY A 131 12.92 -3.45 -3.75
C GLY A 131 13.62 -3.55 -5.09
N ALA A 132 14.33 -4.66 -5.31
CA ALA A 132 15.06 -4.92 -6.56
C ALA A 132 16.00 -3.76 -7.00
N GLY A 133 16.58 -3.02 -6.04
CA GLY A 133 17.45 -1.87 -6.30
C GLY A 133 16.73 -0.59 -6.74
N LEU A 134 15.40 -0.59 -6.74
CA LEU A 134 14.56 0.57 -7.01
C LEU A 134 13.94 1.11 -5.72
N ARG A 135 13.62 2.40 -5.75
CA ARG A 135 12.97 3.13 -4.67
C ARG A 135 11.95 4.10 -5.27
N VAL A 136 10.72 4.02 -4.81
CA VAL A 136 9.63 4.93 -5.19
C VAL A 136 9.01 5.51 -3.92
N SER A 137 8.51 6.74 -3.99
CA SER A 137 8.00 7.41 -2.80
C SER A 137 7.02 8.51 -3.11
N VAL A 138 6.02 8.66 -2.24
CA VAL A 138 4.95 9.65 -2.41
C VAL A 138 4.62 10.37 -1.12
N PRO A 139 4.08 11.59 -1.22
CA PRO A 139 3.49 12.26 -0.07
C PRO A 139 2.24 11.52 0.40
N LEU A 140 1.92 11.63 1.69
CA LEU A 140 0.77 10.95 2.31
C LEU A 140 -0.57 11.35 1.66
N ILE A 141 -0.64 12.57 1.12
CA ILE A 141 -1.81 13.13 0.43
C ILE A 141 -1.89 12.75 -1.06
N ALA A 142 -0.95 11.96 -1.58
CA ALA A 142 -0.99 11.52 -2.98
C ALA A 142 -2.24 10.69 -3.27
N GLN A 143 -2.58 10.58 -4.56
CA GLN A 143 -3.72 9.82 -5.06
C GLN A 143 -5.09 10.24 -4.46
N GLY A 144 -5.21 11.50 -4.05
CA GLY A 144 -6.45 12.08 -3.51
C GLY A 144 -6.69 11.81 -2.02
N ASN A 145 -5.69 11.33 -1.28
CA ASN A 145 -5.79 11.17 0.16
C ASN A 145 -5.86 12.53 0.89
N SER A 146 -6.53 12.54 2.04
CA SER A 146 -6.72 13.75 2.85
C SER A 146 -5.48 14.10 3.68
N TYR A 147 -5.34 15.37 4.05
CA TYR A 147 -4.28 15.81 4.97
C TYR A 147 -4.36 15.07 6.31
N PRO A 148 -3.22 14.73 6.92
CA PRO A 148 -3.18 14.07 8.23
C PRO A 148 -3.78 14.95 9.32
N SER A 149 -4.42 14.30 10.28
CA SER A 149 -5.14 14.96 11.38
C SER A 149 -5.10 14.12 12.65
N GLU A 150 -5.63 14.68 13.73
CA GLU A 150 -5.81 13.97 15.01
C GLU A 150 -6.86 12.86 14.94
N ASN A 151 -7.76 12.93 13.96
CA ASN A 151 -8.72 11.86 13.70
C ASN A 151 -8.06 10.77 12.87
N THR A 152 -8.37 9.51 13.18
CA THR A 152 -7.95 8.37 12.37
C THR A 152 -8.59 8.45 10.98
N LEU A 153 -7.74 8.58 9.96
CA LEU A 153 -8.13 8.56 8.56
C LEU A 153 -7.56 7.33 7.87
N LYS A 154 -8.29 6.81 6.89
CA LYS A 154 -7.82 5.71 6.04
C LYS A 154 -7.10 6.29 4.83
N TYR A 155 -5.86 5.87 4.65
CA TYR A 155 -5.03 6.17 3.49
C TYR A 155 -5.02 4.98 2.55
N SER A 156 -5.10 5.24 1.25
CA SER A 156 -5.08 4.19 0.24
C SER A 156 -4.26 4.62 -0.97
N PHE A 157 -3.34 3.77 -1.38
CA PHE A 157 -2.47 3.97 -2.53
C PHE A 157 -2.61 2.79 -3.47
N ARG A 158 -3.08 3.04 -4.69
CA ARG A 158 -3.15 2.05 -5.76
C ARG A 158 -1.73 1.77 -6.26
N LEU A 159 -1.27 0.53 -6.16
CA LEU A 159 0.06 0.09 -6.61
C LEU A 159 0.07 -0.04 -8.15
N HIS A 160 0.34 1.04 -8.88
CA HIS A 160 0.30 1.06 -10.34
C HIS A 160 1.22 2.19 -10.86
N GLU A 161 1.96 1.95 -11.95
CA GLU A 161 2.88 2.88 -12.62
C GLU A 161 2.22 3.97 -13.48
N ALA A 162 0.90 3.93 -13.64
CA ALA A 162 0.22 4.88 -14.51
C ALA A 162 0.26 6.30 -13.88
N THR A 163 0.41 7.33 -14.71
CA THR A 163 0.65 8.71 -14.25
C THR A 163 -0.52 9.31 -13.45
N ASP A 164 -1.71 8.73 -13.55
CA ASP A 164 -2.88 9.07 -12.73
C ASP A 164 -2.74 8.60 -11.27
N TYR A 165 -1.85 7.64 -11.01
CA TYR A 165 -1.48 7.15 -9.68
C TYR A 165 0.00 7.47 -9.40
N PRO A 166 0.34 8.71 -9.00
CA PRO A 166 1.73 9.07 -8.73
C PRO A 166 2.35 8.13 -7.69
N TRP A 167 3.55 7.63 -8.02
CA TRP A 167 4.51 6.84 -7.23
C TRP A 167 5.93 7.37 -7.42
#